data_AF-A0A0D0D613-F1
#
_entry.id   AF-A0A0D0D613-F1
#
_cell.length_a   1.000
_cell.length_b   1.000
_cell.length_c   1.000
_cell.angle_alpha   90.00
_cell.angle_beta   90.00
_cell.angle_gamma   90.00
#
_symmetry.space_group_name_H-M   'P 1'
#
loop_
_entity.id
_entity.type
_entity.pdbx_description
1 polymer ?
#
loop_
_entity_poly.entity_id
_entity_poly.type
_entity_poly.pdbx_seq_one_letter_code
_entity_poly.pdbx_strand_id
1 'polypeptide(L)' 'KRKLAEYEHPPKGIEELWERVQVEWERISASECQKLIESMPRRVEAVIKAKGGYTKY' A
#
# COMPACT_ATOMS: atom_id res chain seq x y z
N LYS A 1 0.97 -3.40 -6.40
CA LYS A 1 -0.23 -2.86 -5.69
C LYS A 1 -1.46 -3.78 -5.71
N ARG A 2 -1.48 -4.93 -6.41
CA ARG A 2 -2.64 -5.85 -6.41
C ARG A 2 -2.25 -7.32 -6.15
N LYS A 3 -1.68 -7.59 -4.98
CA LYS A 3 -1.17 -8.92 -4.62
C LYS A 3 -2.23 -10.03 -4.59
N LEU A 4 -3.43 -9.71 -4.12
CA LEU A 4 -4.54 -10.68 -4.09
C LEU A 4 -5.04 -11.09 -5.49
N ALA A 5 -4.81 -10.25 -6.50
CA ALA A 5 -5.18 -10.56 -7.88
C ALA A 5 -4.11 -11.42 -8.61
N GLU A 6 -2.95 -11.64 -7.99
CA GLU A 6 -1.88 -12.50 -8.52
C GLU A 6 -2.13 -13.99 -8.18
N TYR A 7 -3.10 -14.30 -7.31
CA TYR A 7 -3.51 -15.67 -7.02
C TYR A 7 -4.23 -16.28 -8.23
N GLU A 8 -3.96 -17.56 -8.51
CA GLU A 8 -4.50 -18.28 -9.68
C GLU A 8 -6.03 -18.26 -9.75
N HIS A 9 -6.68 -18.30 -8.58
CA HIS A 9 -8.13 -18.26 -8.46
C HIS A 9 -8.58 -17.21 -7.43
N PRO A 10 -9.80 -16.66 -7.60
CA PRO A 10 -10.45 -15.90 -6.53
C PRO A 10 -10.53 -16.72 -5.23
N PRO A 11 -10.58 -16.06 -4.06
CA PRO A 11 -10.80 -16.77 -2.81
C PRO A 11 -12.18 -17.45 -2.83
N LYS A 12 -12.27 -18.65 -2.25
CA LYS A 12 -13.51 -19.44 -2.18
C LYS A 12 -14.53 -18.87 -1.20
N GLY A 13 -14.11 -17.94 -0.35
CA GLY A 13 -14.95 -17.30 0.64
C GLY A 13 -14.18 -16.24 1.44
N ILE A 14 -14.86 -15.69 2.45
CA ILE A 14 -14.31 -14.60 3.28
C ILE A 14 -13.14 -15.07 4.15
N GLU A 15 -13.15 -16.32 4.62
CA GLU A 15 -12.08 -16.89 5.45
C GLU A 15 -10.77 -17.00 4.66
N GLU A 16 -10.82 -17.61 3.47
CA GLU A 16 -9.64 -17.71 2.62
C GLU A 16 -9.14 -16.33 2.16
N LEU A 17 -10.06 -15.38 1.90
CA LEU A 17 -9.66 -14.00 1.60
C LEU A 17 -8.91 -13.38 2.79
N TRP A 18 -9.40 -13.58 4.00
CA TRP A 18 -8.78 -13.09 5.23
C TRP A 18 -7.37 -13.66 5.40
N GLU A 19 -7.20 -14.98 5.26
CA GLU A 19 -5.90 -15.65 5.33
C GLU A 19 -4.91 -15.09 4.29
N ARG A 20 -5.35 -14.94 3.03
CA ARG A 20 -4.51 -14.37 1.97
C ARG A 20 -4.11 -12.92 2.27
N VAL A 21 -5.00 -12.11 2.86
CA VAL A 21 -4.66 -10.74 3.30
C VAL A 21 -3.59 -10.77 4.38
N GLN A 22 -3.69 -11.67 5.36
CA GLN A 22 -2.68 -11.79 6.41
C GLN A 22 -1.32 -12.19 5.83
N VAL A 23 -1.28 -13.18 4.93
CA VAL A 23 -0.04 -13.60 4.25
C VAL A 23 0.60 -12.44 3.47
N GLU A 24 -0.18 -11.70 2.68
CA GLU A 24 0.36 -10.57 1.92
C GLU A 24 0.77 -9.40 2.82
N TRP A 25 0.11 -9.20 3.95
CA TRP A 25 0.47 -8.20 4.95
C TRP A 25 1.83 -8.51 5.58
N GLU A 26 2.05 -9.74 6.01
CA GLU A 26 3.32 -10.18 6.62
C GLU A 26 4.50 -10.14 5.65
N ARG A 27 4.23 -10.24 4.34
CA ARG A 27 5.26 -10.12 3.28
C ARG A 27 5.77 -8.69 3.08
N ILE A 28 5.10 -7.67 3.62
CA ILE A 28 5.55 -6.28 3.49
C ILE A 28 6.83 -6.11 4.31
N SER A 29 7.95 -5.88 3.63
CA SER A 29 9.22 -5.68 4.30
C SER A 29 9.29 -4.33 5.03
N ALA A 30 10.08 -4.27 6.09
CA ALA A 30 10.37 -3.01 6.79
C ALA A 30 10.98 -1.96 5.83
N SER A 31 11.75 -2.39 4.83
CA SER A 31 12.34 -1.51 3.82
C SER A 31 11.30 -0.87 2.89
N GLU A 32 10.21 -1.56 2.55
CA GLU A 32 9.11 -0.96 1.79
C GLU A 32 8.40 0.13 2.60
N CYS A 33 8.15 -0.12 3.89
CA CYS A 33 7.62 0.88 4.82
C CYS A 33 8.56 2.08 4.95
N GLN A 34 9.85 1.83 5.09
CA GLN A 34 10.87 2.88 5.22
C GLN A 34 10.89 3.81 3.99
N LYS A 35 10.83 3.27 2.77
CA LYS A 35 10.74 4.09 1.54
C LYS A 35 9.52 5.01 1.52
N LEU A 36 8.39 4.58 2.09
CA LEU A 36 7.19 5.42 2.20
C LEU A 36 7.43 6.59 3.16
N ILE A 37 8.06 6.34 4.31
CA ILE A 37 8.43 7.37 5.29
C ILE A 37 9.41 8.36 4.66
N GLU A 38 10.46 7.87 4.00
CA GLU A 38 11.45 8.68 3.30
C GLU A 38 10.84 9.52 2.16
N SER A 39 9.69 9.10 1.62
CA SER A 39 8.97 9.88 0.60
C SER A 39 8.24 11.10 1.16
N MET A 40 8.05 11.20 2.48
CA MET A 40 7.20 12.22 3.11
C MET A 40 7.62 13.67 2.83
N PRO A 41 8.91 14.06 2.88
CA PRO A 41 9.31 15.43 2.57
C PRO A 41 8.83 15.90 1.19
N ARG A 42 8.93 15.03 0.18
CA ARG A 42 8.43 15.34 -1.19
C ARG A 42 6.92 15.46 -1.25
N ARG A 43 6.17 14.67 -0.47
CA ARG A 43 4.71 14.77 -0.39
C ARG A 43 4.27 16.07 0.28
N VAL A 44 4.95 16.46 1.36
CA VAL A 44 4.72 17.72 2.06
C VAL A 44 5.00 18.92 1.14
N GLU A 45 6.11 18.90 0.41
CA GLU A 45 6.42 19.93 -0.58
C GLU A 45 5.31 20.06 -1.64
N ALA A 46 4.77 18.93 -2.12
CA ALA A 46 3.66 18.92 -3.07
C ALA A 46 2.40 19.60 -2.49
N VAL A 47 2.08 19.37 -1.22
CA VAL A 47 0.95 20.01 -0.52
C VAL A 47 1.18 21.51 -0.36
N ILE A 48 2.40 21.93 0.01
CA ILE A 48 2.77 23.35 0.12
C ILE A 48 2.60 24.04 -1.25
N LYS A 49 3.09 23.43 -2.33
CA LYS A 49 2.93 23.94 -3.70
C LYS A 49 1.46 24.02 -4.11
N ALA A 50 0.66 23.06 -3.67
CA ALA A 50 -0.79 23.04 -3.88
C ALA A 50 -1.55 23.99 -2.92
N LYS A 51 -0.87 24.76 -2.08
CA LYS A 51 -1.45 25.66 -1.07
C LYS A 51 -2.45 24.94 -0.16
N GLY A 52 -2.14 23.70 0.23
CA GLY A 52 -2.99 22.86 1.06
C GLY A 52 -4.04 22.04 0.29
N GLY A 53 -4.13 22.18 -1.03
CA GLY A 53 -5.03 21.39 -1.87
C GLY A 53 -4.57 19.95 -2.13
N TYR A 54 -5.36 19.21 -2.92
CA TYR A 54 -5.07 17.82 -3.30
C TYR A 54 -3.79 17.68 -4.13
N THR A 55 -3.13 16.53 -4.00
CA THR A 55 -1.94 16.18 -4.76
C THR A 55 -2.13 14.82 -5.45
N LYS A 56 -1.16 14.38 -6.26
CA LYS A 56 -1.17 13.07 -6.93
C LYS A 56 -0.94 11.86 -6.00
N TYR A 57 -0.59 12.11 -4.74
CA TYR A 57 -0.17 11.12 -3.77
C TYR A 57 -1.31 10.52 -2.96
#